data_AF-A0A164J8D5-F1
#
_entry.id   AF-A0A164J8D5-F1
#
_cell.length_a   1.000
_cell.length_b   1.000
_cell.length_c   1.000
_cell.angle_alpha   90.00
_cell.angle_beta   90.00
_cell.angle_gamma   90.00
#
_symmetry.space_group_name_H-M   'P 1'
#
loop_
_entity.id
_entity.type
_entity.pdbx_description
1 polymer ?
#
loop_
_entity_poly.entity_id
_entity_poly.type
_entity_poly.pdbx_seq_one_letter_code
_entity_poly.pdbx_strand_id
1 'polypeptide(L)'
;YTIGFCESLNDLLKTFDLKIIDNGVNDVRIIGTITIILLTGIVVIGLEWETKAQIVLLAILIIAQIAFVIGSIMGPMDDEEKAKGFVGYNSELFVENFSPDYQYSEGKEHSFFTVFPSSFRPRQAS
;
A
#
# COMPACT_ATOMS: atom_id res chain seq x y z
N TYR A 1 4.61 8.87 -1.80
CA TYR A 1 3.50 8.47 -2.69
C TYR A 1 3.99 7.74 -3.92
N THR A 2 4.74 8.37 -4.82
CA THR A 2 5.26 7.73 -6.04
C THR A 2 6.15 6.51 -5.77
N ILE A 3 7.05 6.58 -4.79
CA ILE A 3 7.93 5.45 -4.41
C ILE A 3 7.12 4.24 -3.93
N GLY A 4 6.15 4.43 -3.02
CA GLY A 4 5.29 3.34 -2.53
C GLY A 4 4.40 2.74 -3.64
N PHE A 5 3.90 3.58 -4.56
CA PHE A 5 3.21 3.08 -5.76
C PHE A 5 4.14 2.22 -6.64
N CYS A 6 5.38 2.64 -6.84
CA CYS A 6 6.36 1.89 -7.64
C CYS A 6 6.77 0.58 -6.96
N GLU A 7 6.88 0.56 -5.63
CA GLU A 7 7.09 -0.67 -4.85
C GLU A 7 5.91 -1.64 -5.04
N SER A 8 4.67 -1.19 -4.84
CA SER A 8 3.48 -2.05 -5.06
C SER A 8 3.34 -2.53 -6.51
N LEU A 9 3.68 -1.69 -7.49
CA LEU A 9 3.65 -2.07 -8.91
C LEU A 9 4.77 -3.07 -9.25
N ASN A 10 5.94 -2.95 -8.63
CA ASN A 10 7.02 -3.93 -8.77
C ASN A 10 6.65 -5.28 -8.15
N ASP A 11 5.99 -5.28 -6.98
CA ASP A 11 5.48 -6.51 -6.35
C ASP A 11 4.36 -7.16 -7.18
N LEU A 12 3.52 -6.35 -7.84
CA LEU A 12 2.55 -6.85 -8.80
C LEU A 12 3.23 -7.51 -10.01
N LEU A 13 4.22 -6.84 -10.62
CA LEU A 13 4.99 -7.38 -11.76
C LEU A 13 5.72 -8.69 -11.40
N LYS A 14 6.27 -8.77 -10.19
CA LYS A 14 6.86 -10.00 -9.64
C LYS A 14 5.88 -11.16 -9.58
N THR A 15 4.63 -10.88 -9.22
CA THR A 15 3.56 -11.90 -9.15
C THR A 15 3.22 -12.45 -10.55
N PHE A 16 3.47 -11.69 -11.61
CA PHE A 16 3.31 -12.11 -13.01
C PHE A 16 4.60 -12.65 -13.66
N ASP A 17 5.65 -12.93 -12.89
CA ASP A 17 6.97 -13.40 -13.35
C ASP A 17 7.67 -12.46 -14.36
N LEU A 18 7.26 -11.20 -14.42
CA LEU A 18 7.88 -10.20 -15.29
C LEU A 18 9.06 -9.54 -14.58
N LYS A 19 10.28 -9.82 -15.06
CA LYS A 19 11.53 -9.19 -14.62
C LYS A 19 12.02 -8.18 -15.64
N ILE A 20 12.29 -6.95 -15.21
CA ILE A 20 12.83 -5.90 -16.08
C ILE A 20 14.37 -6.02 -16.16
N ILE A 21 15.09 -5.98 -15.02
CA ILE A 21 16.55 -6.17 -15.01
C ILE A 21 16.99 -7.08 -13.85
N ASP A 22 16.79 -6.68 -12.58
CA ASP A 22 17.29 -7.44 -11.41
C ASP A 22 16.23 -7.71 -10.31
N ASN A 23 15.00 -7.24 -10.49
CA ASN A 23 13.90 -7.30 -9.53
C ASN A 23 14.20 -6.69 -8.14
N GLY A 24 15.21 -5.84 -8.07
CA GLY A 24 15.69 -5.15 -6.89
C GLY A 24 15.39 -3.64 -6.91
N VAL A 25 16.14 -2.91 -6.08
CA VAL A 25 15.92 -1.46 -5.84
C VAL A 25 16.12 -0.62 -7.11
N ASN A 26 16.91 -1.12 -8.06
CA ASN A 26 17.17 -0.42 -9.31
C ASN A 26 15.94 -0.40 -10.23
N ASP A 27 15.18 -1.49 -10.28
CA ASP A 27 13.95 -1.58 -11.09
C ASP A 27 12.88 -0.59 -10.60
N VAL A 28 12.74 -0.45 -9.27
CA VAL A 28 11.83 0.54 -8.66
C VAL A 28 12.21 1.97 -9.05
N ARG A 29 13.51 2.28 -9.14
CA ARG A 29 14.00 3.61 -9.56
C ARG A 29 13.68 3.90 -11.01
N ILE A 30 13.96 2.95 -11.91
CA ILE A 30 13.73 3.12 -13.35
C ILE A 30 12.24 3.31 -13.64
N ILE A 31 11.40 2.43 -13.08
CA ILE A 31 9.94 2.53 -13.23
C ILE A 31 9.45 3.86 -12.64
N GLY A 32 9.92 4.22 -11.45
CA GLY A 32 9.53 5.47 -10.81
C GLY A 32 9.88 6.72 -11.62
N THR A 33 11.06 6.77 -12.23
CA THR A 33 11.44 7.89 -13.10
C THR A 33 10.54 7.97 -14.34
N ILE A 34 10.27 6.84 -15.00
CA ILE A 34 9.40 6.80 -16.20
C ILE A 34 7.96 7.23 -15.84
N THR A 35 7.42 6.69 -14.75
CA THR A 35 6.07 7.02 -14.28
C THR A 35 5.93 8.50 -13.93
N ILE A 36 6.92 9.09 -13.25
CA ILE A 36 6.88 10.51 -12.91
C ILE A 36 6.90 11.39 -14.16
N ILE A 37 7.77 11.09 -15.14
CA ILE A 37 7.85 11.86 -16.39
C ILE A 37 6.52 11.81 -17.16
N LEU A 38 5.91 10.63 -17.26
CA LEU A 38 4.61 10.47 -17.92
C LEU A 38 3.49 11.22 -17.19
N LEU A 39 3.42 11.08 -15.87
CA LEU A 39 2.42 11.78 -15.05
C LEU A 39 2.58 13.30 -15.17
N THR A 40 3.81 13.81 -15.12
CA THR A 40 4.09 15.24 -15.33
C THR A 40 3.64 15.69 -16.72
N GLY A 41 3.89 14.91 -17.78
CA GLY A 41 3.43 15.24 -19.13
C GLY A 41 1.90 15.33 -19.23
N ILE A 42 1.19 14.39 -18.61
CA ILE A 42 -0.29 14.37 -18.61
C ILE A 42 -0.87 15.54 -17.81
N VAL A 43 -0.29 15.87 -16.66
CA VAL A 43 -0.75 17.00 -15.81
C VAL A 43 -0.60 18.33 -16.54
N VAL A 44 0.48 18.54 -17.30
CA VAL A 44 0.71 19.79 -18.04
C VAL A 44 -0.30 19.98 -19.20
N ILE A 45 -0.69 18.89 -19.87
CA ILE A 45 -1.63 18.94 -21.01
C ILE A 45 -3.10 18.93 -20.54
N GLY A 46 -3.35 18.39 -19.35
CA GLY A 46 -4.68 17.95 -18.92
C GLY A 46 -5.36 18.79 -17.83
N LEU A 47 -4.96 20.04 -17.60
CA LEU A 47 -5.49 20.86 -16.48
C LEU A 47 -7.03 20.96 -16.46
N GLU A 48 -7.68 21.02 -17.62
CA GLU A 48 -9.16 21.03 -17.72
C GLU A 48 -9.81 19.67 -17.38
N TRP A 49 -9.06 18.59 -17.55
CA TRP A 49 -9.50 17.22 -17.31
C TRP A 49 -9.23 16.78 -15.86
N GLU A 50 -8.28 17.42 -15.18
CA GLU A 50 -7.86 17.11 -13.82
C GLU A 50 -9.05 17.08 -12.85
N THR A 51 -9.88 18.12 -12.84
CA THR A 51 -11.03 18.23 -11.94
C THR A 51 -12.08 17.15 -12.21
N LYS A 52 -12.24 16.73 -13.48
CA LYS A 52 -13.16 15.63 -13.85
C LYS A 52 -12.59 14.27 -13.45
N ALA A 53 -11.28 14.07 -13.58
CA ALA A 53 -10.61 12.85 -13.15
C ALA A 53 -10.67 12.70 -11.63
N GLN A 54 -10.50 13.78 -10.86
CA GLN A 54 -10.53 13.74 -9.40
C GLN A 54 -11.86 13.23 -8.85
N ILE A 55 -12.99 13.68 -9.39
CA ILE A 55 -14.30 13.20 -8.93
C ILE A 55 -14.54 11.72 -9.28
N VAL A 56 -14.02 11.26 -10.43
CA VAL A 56 -14.07 9.83 -10.82
C VAL A 56 -13.19 8.98 -9.92
N LEU A 57 -11.95 9.41 -9.66
CA LEU A 57 -11.01 8.73 -8.77
C LEU A 57 -11.58 8.64 -7.34
N LEU A 58 -12.21 9.70 -6.86
CA LEU A 58 -12.87 9.71 -5.55
C LEU A 58 -14.00 8.68 -5.49
N ALA A 59 -14.83 8.60 -6.53
CA ALA A 59 -15.91 7.62 -6.59
C ALA A 59 -15.38 6.17 -6.55
N ILE A 60 -14.35 5.86 -7.35
CA ILE A 60 -13.71 4.53 -7.35
C ILE A 60 -13.12 4.21 -5.98
N LEU A 61 -12.48 5.18 -5.32
CA LEU A 61 -11.90 5.00 -3.99
C LEU A 61 -12.97 4.68 -2.94
N ILE A 62 -14.10 5.39 -2.97
CA ILE A 62 -15.23 5.12 -2.07
C ILE A 62 -15.79 3.72 -2.33
N ILE A 63 -15.97 3.33 -3.59
CA ILE A 63 -16.43 1.98 -3.96
C ILE A 63 -15.44 0.92 -3.46
N ALA A 64 -14.13 1.15 -3.61
CA ALA A 64 -13.10 0.25 -3.11
C ALA A 64 -13.14 0.11 -1.59
N GLN A 65 -13.37 1.20 -0.84
CA GLN A 65 -13.51 1.16 0.61
C GLN A 65 -14.76 0.37 1.03
N ILE A 66 -15.88 0.57 0.35
CA ILE A 66 -17.12 -0.18 0.61
C ILE A 66 -16.91 -1.66 0.29
N ALA A 67 -16.32 -1.97 -0.86
CA ALA A 67 -16.00 -3.35 -1.24
C ALA A 67 -15.03 -4.02 -0.24
N PHE A 68 -14.05 -3.28 0.26
CA PHE A 68 -13.13 -3.74 1.31
C PHE A 68 -13.87 -4.03 2.63
N VAL A 69 -14.78 -3.15 3.06
CA VAL A 69 -15.57 -3.37 4.28
C VAL A 69 -16.52 -4.54 4.12
N ILE A 70 -17.16 -4.71 2.95
CA ILE A 70 -18.02 -5.86 2.68
C ILE A 70 -17.19 -7.15 2.65
N GLY A 71 -16.01 -7.13 2.00
CA GLY A 71 -15.08 -8.26 1.98
C GLY A 71 -14.56 -8.62 3.37
N SER A 72 -14.34 -7.65 4.26
CA SER A 72 -13.94 -7.92 5.64
C SER A 72 -15.06 -8.47 6.52
N ILE A 73 -16.32 -8.12 6.22
CA ILE A 73 -17.49 -8.64 6.93
C ILE A 73 -17.88 -10.05 6.45
N MET A 74 -17.74 -10.36 5.15
CA MET A 74 -18.09 -11.69 4.63
C MET A 74 -17.25 -12.83 5.22
N GLY A 75 -16.07 -12.54 5.79
CA GLY A 75 -15.22 -13.54 6.44
C GLY A 75 -14.57 -14.53 5.46
N PRO A 76 -13.62 -15.36 5.91
CA PRO A 76 -12.81 -16.20 5.02
C PRO A 76 -13.68 -17.23 4.28
N MET A 77 -13.62 -17.23 2.94
CA MET A 77 -14.34 -18.22 2.13
C MET A 77 -13.51 -19.47 1.86
N ASP A 78 -12.19 -19.44 2.14
CA ASP A 78 -11.25 -20.54 1.89
C ASP A 78 -10.16 -20.67 2.98
N ASP A 79 -9.61 -21.88 3.15
CA ASP A 79 -8.60 -22.19 4.19
C ASP A 79 -7.26 -21.44 3.98
N GLU A 80 -6.97 -20.98 2.76
CA GLU A 80 -5.80 -20.13 2.46
C GLU A 80 -5.89 -18.71 3.07
N GLU A 81 -7.09 -18.12 3.14
CA GLU A 81 -7.28 -16.78 3.71
C GLU A 81 -7.09 -16.80 5.23
N LYS A 82 -7.49 -17.91 5.85
CA LYS A 82 -7.25 -18.19 7.28
C LYS A 82 -5.77 -18.37 7.58
N ALA A 83 -5.01 -19.02 6.69
CA ALA A 83 -3.56 -19.19 6.80
C ALA A 83 -2.77 -17.89 6.62
N LYS A 84 -3.31 -16.91 5.89
CA LYS A 84 -2.74 -15.55 5.74
C LYS A 84 -3.08 -14.61 6.91
N GLY A 85 -3.75 -15.12 7.95
CA GLY A 85 -4.10 -14.36 9.16
C GLY A 85 -5.43 -13.59 9.06
N PHE A 86 -6.22 -13.80 8.01
CA PHE A 86 -7.52 -13.15 7.84
C PHE A 86 -8.63 -14.01 8.44
N VAL A 87 -8.85 -13.87 9.75
CA VAL A 87 -9.82 -14.68 10.50
C VAL A 87 -11.21 -14.02 10.62
N GLY A 88 -11.43 -12.88 9.94
CA GLY A 88 -12.64 -12.07 10.05
C GLY A 88 -12.73 -11.26 11.35
N TYR A 89 -13.92 -10.75 11.69
CA TYR A 89 -14.17 -10.04 12.96
C TYR A 89 -14.23 -11.03 14.14
N ASN A 90 -13.09 -11.30 14.77
CA ASN A 90 -13.00 -12.05 16.02
C ASN A 90 -12.72 -11.09 17.19
N SER A 91 -13.61 -11.08 18.19
CA SER A 91 -13.48 -10.27 19.40
C SER A 91 -12.24 -10.63 20.23
N GLU A 92 -11.80 -11.88 20.19
CA GLU A 92 -10.62 -12.36 20.92
C GLU A 92 -9.33 -11.80 20.32
N LEU A 93 -9.21 -11.82 18.98
CA LEU A 93 -8.10 -11.18 18.25
C LEU A 93 -8.12 -9.66 18.40
N PHE A 94 -9.29 -9.04 18.49
CA PHE A 94 -9.37 -7.59 18.72
C PHE A 94 -8.78 -7.20 20.07
N VAL A 95 -9.04 -7.98 21.12
CA VAL A 95 -8.47 -7.73 22.46
C VAL A 95 -6.98 -8.04 22.50
N GLU A 96 -6.54 -9.09 21.80
CA GLU A 96 -5.13 -9.48 21.71
C GLU A 96 -4.30 -8.43 20.94
N ASN A 97 -4.80 -7.94 19.80
CA ASN A 97 -4.15 -6.89 18.99
C ASN A 97 -4.36 -5.47 19.55
N PHE A 98 -5.18 -5.30 20.59
CA PHE A 98 -5.41 -3.99 21.21
C PHE A 98 -4.16 -3.51 21.97
N SER A 99 -3.37 -4.44 22.48
CA SER A 99 -2.10 -4.11 23.12
C SER A 99 -1.02 -3.92 22.06
N PRO A 100 -0.22 -2.83 22.13
CA PRO A 100 0.89 -2.65 21.22
C PRO A 100 1.93 -3.75 21.44
N ASP A 101 2.13 -4.59 20.43
CA ASP A 101 3.25 -5.53 20.38
C ASP A 101 4.40 -4.89 19.61
N TYR A 102 5.37 -4.37 20.36
CA TYR A 102 6.59 -3.78 19.81
C TYR A 102 7.62 -4.88 19.58
N GLN A 103 7.56 -5.51 18.41
CA GLN A 103 8.49 -6.58 18.05
C GLN A 103 9.90 -6.04 17.82
N TYR A 104 10.91 -6.81 18.23
CA TYR A 104 12.31 -6.52 17.91
C TYR A 104 12.60 -6.98 16.48
N SER A 105 12.61 -6.05 15.53
CA SER A 105 13.02 -6.33 14.16
C SER A 105 14.16 -5.39 13.76
N GLU A 106 15.12 -5.90 12.99
CA GLU A 106 16.28 -5.14 12.47
C GLU A 106 17.17 -4.44 13.51
N GLY A 107 17.31 -4.99 14.72
CA GLY A 107 18.29 -4.50 15.71
C GLY A 107 17.97 -3.13 16.33
N LYS A 108 16.74 -2.65 16.20
CA LYS A 108 16.23 -1.45 16.88
C LYS A 108 14.97 -1.78 17.68
N GLU A 109 14.86 -1.23 18.88
CA GLU A 109 13.61 -1.25 19.65
C GLU A 109 12.57 -0.39 18.93
N HIS A 110 11.56 -1.02 18.33
CA HIS A 110 10.43 -0.33 17.74
C HIS A 110 9.53 0.21 18.84
N SER A 111 9.87 1.36 19.44
CA SER A 111 9.01 2.03 20.42
C SER A 111 7.97 2.96 19.77
N PHE A 112 6.99 3.42 20.53
CA PHE A 112 6.01 4.45 20.12
C PHE A 112 6.66 5.63 19.37
N PHE A 113 7.85 6.08 19.81
CA PHE A 113 8.60 7.18 19.20
C PHE A 113 9.26 6.86 17.85
N THR A 114 9.33 5.59 17.45
CA THR A 114 9.78 5.16 16.12
C THR A 114 8.60 4.96 15.17
N VAL A 115 7.50 4.39 15.68
CA VAL A 115 6.30 4.10 14.88
C VAL A 115 5.46 5.37 14.66
N PHE A 116 5.27 6.20 15.67
CA PHE A 116 4.43 7.40 15.59
C PHE A 116 4.93 8.42 14.52
N PRO A 117 6.25 8.70 14.39
CA PRO A 117 6.75 9.52 13.29
C PRO A 117 6.55 8.89 11.91
N SER A 118 6.61 7.55 11.80
CA SER A 118 6.35 6.84 10.54
C SER A 118 4.88 6.93 10.11
N SER A 119 3.95 6.99 11.07
CA SER A 119 2.52 7.16 10.80
C SER A 119 2.13 8.59 10.41
N PHE A 120 2.85 9.61 10.89
CA PHE A 120 2.47 11.02 10.71
C PHE A 120 3.39 11.81 9.76
N ARG A 121 4.52 11.27 9.29
CA ARG A 121 5.47 12.05 8.48
C ARG A 121 6.26 11.28 7.41
N PRO A 122 6.71 12.01 6.36
CA PRO A 122 7.28 11.47 5.16
C PRO A 122 8.65 10.87 5.48
N ARG A 123 8.97 9.79 4.76
CA ARG A 123 10.29 9.14 4.68
C ARG A 123 11.42 10.17 4.78
N GLN A 124 11.92 10.39 6.00
CA GLN A 124 13.22 11.02 6.21
C GLN A 124 14.20 9.87 6.33
N ALA A 125 14.95 9.71 5.25
CA ALA A 125 16.09 8.83 5.17
C ALA A 125 17.14 9.24 6.21
N SER A 126 17.61 8.30 7.01
CA SER A 126 19.02 7.99 7.15
C SER A 126 19.22 6.65 7.86
#